data_AF-A0A1R4FW22-F1
#
_entry.id   AF-A0A1R4FW22-F1
#
_cell.length_a   1.000
_cell.length_b   1.000
_cell.length_c   1.000
_cell.angle_alpha   90.00
_cell.angle_beta   90.00
_cell.angle_gamma   90.00
#
_symmetry.space_group_name_H-M   'P 1'
#
loop_
_entity.id
_entity.type
_entity.pdbx_description
1 polymer ?
#
loop_
_entity_poly.entity_id
_entity_poly.type
_entity_poly.pdbx_seq_one_letter_code
_entity_poly.pdbx_strand_id
1 'polypeptide(L)'
;MYPPAAVIPSSGQTEVLPVTAMQRPAHLQNASNFWGIQTPPVLVGMMDPTGRGLSAGEVVEIAYRSPNVCSGYWKNPQAKESSKMPSSGSPTG
;
A
#
# COMPACT_ATOMS: atom_id res chain seq x y z
N MET A 1 -6.95 -33.82 -8.23
CA MET A 1 -5.94 -32.92 -8.82
C MET A 1 -6.62 -31.58 -9.06
N TYR A 2 -6.09 -30.46 -8.56
CA TYR A 2 -6.67 -29.13 -8.84
C TYR A 2 -6.41 -28.75 -10.32
N PRO A 3 -7.35 -28.07 -11.00
CA PRO A 3 -7.10 -27.52 -12.33
C PRO A 3 -5.90 -26.56 -12.28
N PRO A 4 -5.19 -26.34 -13.41
CA PRO A 4 -4.12 -25.36 -13.46
C PRO A 4 -4.66 -24.00 -13.02
N ALA A 5 -4.10 -23.48 -11.92
CA ALA A 5 -4.49 -22.23 -11.30
C ALA A 5 -3.28 -21.30 -11.25
N ALA A 6 -3.52 -20.01 -11.52
CA ALA A 6 -2.50 -19.00 -11.31
C ALA A 6 -2.46 -18.60 -9.84
N VAL A 7 -1.25 -18.58 -9.25
CA VAL A 7 -1.02 -18.00 -7.93
C VAL A 7 -0.66 -16.54 -8.12
N ILE A 8 -1.45 -15.62 -7.55
CA ILE A 8 -1.25 -14.18 -7.66
C ILE A 8 -0.78 -13.63 -6.31
N PRO A 9 0.48 -13.16 -6.19
CA PRO A 9 0.94 -12.47 -4.99
C PRO A 9 0.20 -11.15 -4.77
N SER A 10 -0.23 -10.95 -3.53
CA SER A 10 -0.85 -9.72 -3.05
C SER A 10 -0.27 -9.32 -1.69
N SER A 11 -0.32 -8.04 -1.40
CA SER A 11 0.03 -7.45 -0.10
C SER A 11 -1.17 -6.71 0.47
N GLY A 12 -1.22 -6.59 1.79
CA GLY A 12 -2.24 -5.88 2.53
C GLY A 12 -1.81 -5.66 3.98
N GLN A 13 -2.46 -4.70 4.63
CA GLN A 13 -2.35 -4.47 6.06
C GLN A 13 -3.75 -4.59 6.67
N THR A 14 -3.85 -5.01 7.93
CA THR A 14 -5.13 -5.14 8.63
C THR A 14 -5.90 -3.81 8.72
N GLU A 15 -5.18 -2.70 8.59
CA GLU A 15 -5.63 -1.33 8.65
C GLU A 15 -6.15 -0.82 7.30
N VAL A 16 -5.89 -1.54 6.20
CA VAL A 16 -6.29 -1.15 4.83
C VAL A 16 -6.79 -2.38 4.07
N LEU A 17 -8.09 -2.64 4.19
CA LEU A 17 -8.72 -3.85 3.65
C LEU A 17 -9.33 -3.61 2.26
N PRO A 18 -9.43 -4.65 1.40
CA PRO A 18 -8.96 -6.02 1.61
C PRO A 18 -7.48 -6.24 1.25
N VAL A 19 -7.00 -5.67 0.14
CA VAL A 19 -5.62 -5.77 -0.33
C VAL A 19 -5.14 -4.39 -0.79
N THR A 20 -3.88 -4.06 -0.60
CA THR A 20 -3.30 -2.77 -0.99
C THR A 20 -2.55 -2.82 -2.32
N ALA A 21 -1.87 -3.92 -2.60
CA ALA A 21 -1.14 -4.13 -3.84
C ALA A 21 -1.26 -5.58 -4.32
N MET A 22 -1.23 -5.78 -5.63
CA MET A 22 -1.31 -7.11 -6.23
C MET A 22 -0.56 -7.17 -7.56
N GLN A 23 0.08 -8.31 -7.83
CA GLN A 23 0.65 -8.58 -9.15
C GLN A 23 -0.47 -8.80 -10.19
N ARG A 24 -0.22 -8.41 -11.44
CA ARG A 24 -1.05 -8.80 -12.58
C ARG A 24 -0.49 -10.10 -13.16
N PRO A 25 -1.31 -10.92 -13.85
CA PRO A 25 -0.83 -12.15 -14.48
C PRO A 25 0.42 -11.97 -15.37
N ALA A 26 0.53 -10.83 -16.04
CA ALA A 26 1.68 -10.49 -16.88
C ALA A 26 3.01 -10.36 -16.10
N HIS A 27 2.97 -10.14 -14.78
CA HIS A 27 4.17 -9.96 -13.96
C HIS A 27 4.75 -11.28 -13.44
N LEU A 28 3.96 -12.36 -13.43
CA LEU A 28 4.29 -13.61 -12.74
C LEU A 28 5.57 -14.29 -13.26
N GLN A 29 5.91 -14.08 -14.53
CA GLN A 29 7.05 -14.75 -15.17
C GLN A 29 8.35 -13.96 -15.04
N ASN A 30 8.28 -12.64 -14.90
CA ASN A 30 9.43 -11.75 -15.13
C ASN A 30 9.73 -10.79 -13.96
N ALA A 31 8.89 -10.77 -12.91
CA ALA A 31 8.99 -9.79 -11.83
C ALA A 31 8.86 -10.47 -10.45
N SER A 32 9.77 -11.39 -10.13
CA SER A 32 9.73 -12.15 -8.87
C SER A 32 9.95 -11.30 -7.60
N ASN A 33 10.67 -10.18 -7.72
CA ASN A 33 10.96 -9.22 -6.66
C ASN A 33 10.01 -8.00 -6.64
N PHE A 34 8.84 -8.12 -7.26
CA PHE A 34 7.87 -7.05 -7.39
C PHE A 34 6.58 -7.37 -6.63
N TRP A 35 6.16 -6.49 -5.72
CA TRP A 35 4.94 -6.71 -4.93
C TRP A 35 3.64 -6.37 -5.65
N GLY A 36 3.72 -5.90 -6.90
CA GLY A 36 2.56 -5.52 -7.68
C GLY A 36 2.30 -4.01 -7.66
N ILE A 37 1.17 -3.65 -8.25
CA ILE A 37 0.69 -2.26 -8.29
C ILE A 37 -0.42 -2.07 -7.26
N GLN A 38 -0.75 -0.82 -6.95
CA GLN A 38 -1.88 -0.52 -6.08
C GLN A 38 -3.20 -1.07 -6.64
N THR A 39 -4.05 -1.56 -5.76
CA THR A 39 -5.43 -1.91 -6.11
C THR A 39 -6.34 -0.68 -6.04
N PRO A 40 -7.35 -0.53 -6.91
CA PRO A 40 -8.33 0.54 -6.76
C PRO A 40 -9.12 0.35 -5.44
N PRO A 41 -9.44 1.41 -4.67
CA PRO A 41 -9.12 2.83 -4.88
C PRO A 41 -7.87 3.33 -4.11
N VAL A 42 -6.94 2.43 -3.76
CA VAL A 42 -5.79 2.74 -2.91
C VAL A 42 -4.82 3.67 -3.64
N LEU A 43 -4.46 4.77 -2.98
CA LEU A 43 -3.32 5.61 -3.33
C LEU A 43 -2.14 5.21 -2.44
N VAL A 44 -0.95 5.13 -3.04
CA VAL A 44 0.29 4.74 -2.37
C VAL A 44 1.27 5.90 -2.46
N GLY A 45 1.91 6.22 -1.34
CA GLY A 45 2.98 7.21 -1.25
C GLY A 45 4.23 6.63 -0.57
N MET A 46 5.38 7.19 -0.92
CA MET A 46 6.65 6.96 -0.22
C MET A 46 6.90 8.15 0.70
N MET A 47 7.02 7.92 2.01
CA MET A 47 7.12 9.00 2.99
C MET A 47 8.33 8.85 3.90
N ASP A 48 8.92 9.99 4.26
CA ASP A 48 9.86 10.09 5.37
C ASP A 48 9.11 10.09 6.73
N PRO A 49 9.82 9.95 7.87
CA PRO A 49 9.20 10.01 9.20
C PRO A 49 8.50 11.34 9.53
N THR A 50 8.71 12.38 8.74
CA THR A 50 8.06 13.69 8.89
C THR A 50 6.82 13.84 7.99
N GLY A 51 6.46 12.80 7.23
CA GLY A 51 5.30 12.78 6.34
C GLY A 51 5.52 13.48 4.99
N ARG A 52 6.78 13.76 4.62
CA ARG A 52 7.12 14.34 3.30
C ARG A 52 7.29 13.23 2.26
N GLY A 53 6.80 13.50 1.05
CA GLY A 53 6.94 12.59 -0.08
C GLY A 53 8.39 12.49 -0.55
N LEU A 54 8.86 11.27 -0.85
CA LEU A 54 10.21 11.00 -1.32
C LEU A 54 10.23 10.45 -2.75
N SER A 55 11.35 10.66 -3.45
CA SER A 55 11.63 10.06 -4.75
C SER A 55 12.11 8.62 -4.63
N ALA A 56 12.08 7.87 -5.74
CA ALA A 56 12.58 6.50 -5.77
C ALA A 56 14.09 6.42 -5.45
N GLY A 57 14.51 5.33 -4.79
CA GLY A 57 15.92 5.02 -4.53
C GLY A 57 16.32 4.99 -3.05
N GLU A 58 15.42 5.38 -2.14
CA GLU A 58 15.67 5.39 -0.69
C GLU A 58 14.82 4.33 0.04
N VAL A 59 15.28 3.91 1.22
CA VAL A 59 14.46 3.10 2.14
C VAL A 59 13.52 4.04 2.89
N VAL A 60 12.22 3.82 2.71
CA VAL A 60 11.16 4.74 3.13
C VAL A 60 9.99 3.97 3.76
N GLU A 61 9.07 4.69 4.37
CA GLU A 61 7.78 4.13 4.78
C GLU A 61 6.77 4.19 3.61
N ILE A 62 6.03 3.11 3.42
CA ILE A 62 4.93 3.06 2.45
C ILE A 62 3.65 3.51 3.15
N ALA A 63 3.09 4.62 2.68
CA ALA A 63 1.84 5.18 3.20
C ALA A 63 0.68 4.88 2.25
N TYR A 64 -0.49 4.57 2.81
CA TYR A 64 -1.72 4.29 2.07
C TYR A 64 -2.79 5.34 2.34
N ARG A 65 -3.52 5.73 1.29
CA ARG A 65 -4.74 6.52 1.40
C ARG A 65 -5.85 5.87 0.58
N SER A 66 -6.94 5.54 1.26
CA SER A 66 -8.11 4.90 0.66
C SER A 66 -9.33 5.15 1.53
N PRO A 67 -10.56 5.18 0.97
CA PRO A 67 -11.79 5.08 1.75
C PRO A 67 -11.85 3.84 2.65
N ASN A 68 -11.09 2.80 2.32
CA ASN A 68 -11.09 1.52 3.05
C ASN A 68 -10.10 1.49 4.22
N VAL A 69 -9.43 2.61 4.53
CA VAL A 69 -8.54 2.70 5.69
C VAL A 69 -9.39 2.69 6.96
N CYS A 70 -9.02 1.82 7.91
CA CYS A 70 -9.65 1.75 9.21
C CYS A 70 -9.60 3.12 9.91
N SER A 71 -10.69 3.50 10.60
CA SER A 71 -10.77 4.79 11.28
C SER A 71 -9.73 4.96 12.42
N GLY A 72 -9.07 3.87 12.81
CA GLY A 72 -7.98 3.77 13.79
C GLY A 72 -8.21 2.60 14.74
N TYR A 73 -7.25 2.36 15.64
CA TYR A 73 -7.38 1.28 16.62
C TYR A 73 -8.44 1.57 17.69
N TRP A 74 -9.14 0.52 18.11
CA TRP A 74 -10.17 0.61 19.14
C TRP A 74 -9.58 1.03 20.49
N LYS A 75 -10.25 1.96 21.19
CA LYS A 75 -9.84 2.51 22.50
C LYS A 75 -8.42 3.08 22.56
N ASN A 76 -7.81 3.38 21.42
CA ASN A 76 -6.49 4.01 21.35
C ASN A 76 -6.54 5.28 20.48
N PRO A 77 -7.00 6.41 21.03
CA PRO A 77 -7.10 7.66 20.28
C PRO A 77 -5.73 8.22 19.87
N GLN A 78 -4.67 7.98 20.64
CA GLN A 78 -3.31 8.49 20.37
C GLN A 78 -2.67 7.82 19.13
N ALA A 79 -3.02 6.57 18.83
CA ALA A 79 -2.49 5.88 17.65
C ALA A 79 -3.00 6.42 16.30
N LYS A 80 -3.97 7.35 16.30
CA LYS A 80 -4.51 7.94 15.07
C LYS A 80 -3.60 9.00 14.45
N GLU A 81 -2.77 9.67 15.25
CA GLU A 81 -1.97 10.83 14.81
C GLU A 81 -0.82 10.41 13.87
N SER A 82 -0.22 9.24 14.11
CA SER A 82 0.96 8.75 13.39
C SER A 82 0.65 8.05 12.05
N SER A 83 -0.61 7.78 11.74
CA SER A 83 -0.98 6.80 10.70
C SER A 83 -1.65 7.41 9.45
N LYS A 84 -1.69 8.74 9.32
CA LYS A 84 -2.41 9.40 8.21
C LYS A 84 -1.46 9.97 7.18
N MET A 85 -1.64 9.53 5.94
CA MET A 85 -1.09 10.20 4.77
C MET A 85 -1.73 11.60 4.64
N PRO A 86 -0.96 12.71 4.60
CA PRO A 86 -1.50 14.07 4.51
C PRO A 86 -2.41 14.29 3.28
N SER A 87 -3.35 15.21 3.40
CA SER A 87 -4.39 15.47 2.40
C SER A 87 -3.86 16.15 1.12
N SER A 88 -2.74 16.88 1.23
CA SER A 88 -2.08 17.60 0.14
C SER A 88 -0.72 16.98 -0.19
N GLY A 89 -0.60 16.45 -1.40
CA GLY A 89 0.64 15.91 -1.95
C GLY A 89 0.34 15.02 -3.16
N SER A 90 0.35 15.60 -4.36
CA SER A 90 0.45 14.80 -5.59
C SER A 90 1.81 14.06 -5.57
N PRO A 91 1.86 12.75 -5.84
CA PRO A 91 3.14 12.01 -5.84
C PRO A 91 4.09 12.40 -6.99
N THR A 92 3.64 13.26 -7.89
CA THR A 92 4.41 13.77 -9.02
C THR A 92 5.00 15.14 -8.67
N GLY A 93 6.22 15.11 -8.12
CA GLY A 93 7.20 16.18 -8.22
C GLY A 93 8.36 15.70 -9.09
#